data_AF-A0A089XLY5-F1
#
_entry.id   AF-A0A089XLY5-F1
#
_cell.length_a   1.000
_cell.length_b   1.000
_cell.length_c   1.000
_cell.angle_alpha   90.00
_cell.angle_beta   90.00
_cell.angle_gamma   90.00
#
_symmetry.space_group_name_H-M   'P 1'
#
loop_
_entity.id
_entity.type
_entity.pdbx_description
1 polymer ?
#
loop_
_entity_poly.entity_id
_entity_poly.type
_entity_poly.pdbx_seq_one_letter_code
_entity_poly.pdbx_strand_id
1 'polypeptide(L)' 'MPTAPPPVTEPDPSALTCPGDLVGPCATCQRKTHKYGRGGAPLCQWCMKPVMEKWGPQVRHVNTRP' A
#
# COMPACT_ATOMS: atom_id res chain seq x y z
N MET A 1 -8.53 1.82 -19.82
CA MET A 1 -7.44 2.80 -19.80
C MET A 1 -6.78 2.72 -18.43
N PRO A 2 -5.48 2.41 -18.27
CA PRO A 2 -4.86 2.51 -16.96
C PRO A 2 -4.54 3.98 -16.72
N THR A 3 -5.38 4.64 -15.92
CA THR A 3 -5.07 5.96 -15.35
C THR A 3 -3.70 5.87 -14.66
N ALA A 4 -2.74 6.66 -15.14
CA ALA A 4 -1.46 6.79 -14.47
C ALA A 4 -1.70 7.11 -12.99
N PRO A 5 -0.95 6.51 -12.06
CA PRO A 5 -1.14 6.82 -10.65
C PRO A 5 -0.98 8.34 -10.46
N PRO A 6 -1.79 8.97 -9.58
CA PRO A 6 -1.64 10.38 -9.25
C PRO A 6 -0.22 10.68 -8.75
N PRO A 7 0.19 11.94 -8.61
CA PRO A 7 1.46 12.29 -7.97
C PRO A 7 1.61 11.66 -6.58
N VAL A 8 2.85 11.32 -6.20
CA VAL A 8 3.18 10.69 -4.90
C VAL A 8 2.79 11.56 -3.71
N THR A 9 2.66 12.86 -3.92
CA THR A 9 2.22 13.86 -2.94
C THR A 9 0.81 13.58 -2.40
N GLU A 10 -0.06 12.98 -3.20
CA GLU A 10 -1.42 12.67 -2.79
C GLU A 10 -1.46 11.35 -1.99
N PRO A 11 -2.07 11.32 -0.79
CA PRO A 11 -2.19 10.12 0.02
C PRO A 11 -3.08 9.07 -0.65
N ASP A 12 -2.83 7.80 -0.34
CA ASP A 12 -3.70 6.70 -0.74
C ASP A 12 -5.08 6.83 -0.07
N PRO A 13 -6.18 6.48 -0.77
CA PRO A 13 -7.52 6.58 -0.19
C PRO A 13 -7.65 5.82 1.14
N SER A 14 -6.92 4.70 1.29
CA SER A 14 -6.90 3.93 2.53
C SER A 14 -6.22 4.67 3.68
N ALA A 15 -5.32 5.62 3.40
CA ALA A 15 -4.74 6.47 4.45
C ALA A 15 -5.74 7.49 5.02
N LEU A 16 -6.79 7.85 4.27
CA LEU A 16 -7.81 8.81 4.73
C LEU A 16 -8.79 8.19 5.72
N THR A 17 -8.97 6.86 5.68
CA THR A 17 -9.90 6.13 6.55
C THR A 17 -9.22 5.51 7.77
N CYS A 18 -7.89 5.58 7.86
CA CYS A 18 -7.14 4.91 8.91
C CYS A 18 -6.68 5.88 10.02
N PRO A 19 -6.64 5.44 11.29
CA PRO A 19 -5.99 6.17 12.37
C PRO A 19 -4.55 6.53 11.97
N GLY A 20 -4.06 7.71 12.36
CA GLY A 20 -2.73 8.19 11.97
C GLY A 20 -1.60 7.22 12.34
N ASP A 21 -1.72 6.51 13.45
CA ASP A 21 -0.78 5.47 13.89
C ASP A 21 -0.71 4.25 12.97
N LEU A 22 -1.73 4.07 12.13
CA LEU A 22 -1.81 3.03 11.10
C LEU A 22 -1.48 3.59 9.70
N VAL A 23 -0.96 4.81 9.58
CA VAL A 23 -0.54 5.37 8.28
C VAL A 23 0.97 5.41 8.17
N GLY A 24 1.52 5.01 7.01
CA GLY A 24 2.95 5.05 6.74
C GLY A 24 3.30 5.16 5.27
N PRO A 25 4.58 5.31 4.93
CA PRO A 25 5.00 5.38 3.53
C PRO A 25 4.86 4.02 2.85
N CYS A 26 4.41 4.04 1.59
CA CYS A 26 4.41 2.88 0.70
C CYS A 26 5.85 2.42 0.45
N ALA A 27 6.10 1.11 0.56
CA ALA A 27 7.45 0.56 0.40
C ALA A 27 8.07 0.82 -0.99
N THR A 28 7.24 1.01 -2.02
CA THR A 28 7.71 1.25 -3.40
C THR A 28 7.74 2.74 -3.74
N CYS A 29 6.63 3.45 -3.55
CA CYS A 29 6.48 4.82 -4.04
C CYS A 29 6.50 5.89 -2.94
N GLN A 30 6.68 5.51 -1.66
CA GLN A 30 6.69 6.41 -0.50
C GLN A 30 5.39 7.18 -0.21
N ARG A 31 4.34 7.01 -1.03
CA ARG A 31 3.01 7.57 -0.78
C ARG A 31 2.47 7.16 0.60
N LYS A 32 1.86 8.09 1.34
CA LYS A 32 1.15 7.78 2.60
C LYS A 32 0.03 6.76 2.32
N THR A 33 0.08 5.61 2.96
CA THR A 33 -0.90 4.51 2.81
C THR A 33 -1.12 3.80 4.14
N HIS A 34 -2.23 3.06 4.25
CA HIS A 34 -2.55 2.28 5.43
C HIS A 34 -1.52 1.15 5.63
N LYS A 35 -0.89 1.09 6.81
CA LYS A 35 -0.08 -0.02 7.29
C LYS A 35 -0.99 -1.16 7.76
N TYR A 36 -0.84 -2.33 7.14
CA TYR A 36 -1.40 -3.56 7.67
C TYR A 36 -0.62 -3.97 8.94
N GLY A 37 -1.08 -3.53 10.12
CA GLY A 37 -0.55 -3.91 11.43
C GLY A 37 0.86 -3.38 11.78
N ARG A 38 1.38 -3.76 12.95
CA ARG A 38 2.75 -3.43 13.37
C ARG A 38 3.75 -4.20 12.52
N GLY A 39 4.57 -3.48 11.76
CA GLY A 39 5.65 -4.06 10.94
C GLY A 39 5.26 -4.42 9.50
N GLY A 40 4.03 -4.14 9.06
CA GLY A 40 3.67 -4.31 7.65
C GLY A 40 4.44 -3.32 6.76
N ALA A 41 4.91 -3.79 5.60
CA ALA A 41 5.38 -2.94 4.50
C ALA A 41 4.21 -2.73 3.53
N PRO A 42 3.31 -1.76 3.76
CA PRO A 42 2.14 -1.62 2.92
C PRO A 42 2.55 -1.15 1.53
N LEU A 43 2.05 -1.85 0.53
CA LEU A 43 1.93 -1.27 -0.80
C LEU A 43 0.63 -0.47 -0.84
N CYS A 44 0.68 0.73 -1.38
CA CYS A 44 -0.54 1.49 -1.69
C CYS A 44 -1.36 0.77 -2.76
N GLN A 45 -2.63 1.12 -2.93
CA GLN A 45 -3.54 0.43 -3.85
C GLN A 45 -3.01 0.37 -5.29
N TRP A 46 -2.26 1.40 -5.72
CA TRP A 46 -1.63 1.44 -7.03
C TRP A 46 -0.41 0.54 -7.16
N CYS A 47 0.45 0.46 -6.14
CA CYS A 47 1.59 -0.44 -6.14
C CYS A 47 1.16 -1.90 -5.89
N MET A 48 0.03 -2.10 -5.22
CA MET A 48 -0.56 -3.42 -5.00
C MET A 48 -1.19 -3.98 -6.28
N LYS A 49 -1.77 -3.14 -7.15
CA LYS A 49 -2.36 -3.56 -8.44
C LYS A 49 -1.46 -4.44 -9.32
N PRO A 50 -0.23 -4.02 -9.70
CA PRO A 50 0.65 -4.84 -10.52
C PRO A 50 1.14 -6.09 -9.78
N VAL A 51 1.21 -6.05 -8.44
CA VAL A 51 1.54 -7.22 -7.63
C VAL A 51 0.41 -8.24 -7.67
N MET A 52 -0.84 -7.82 -7.53
CA MET A 52 -2.01 -8.70 -7.65
C MET A 52 -2.18 -9.25 -9.07
N GLU A 53 -1.87 -8.46 -10.10
CA GLU A 53 -1.91 -8.94 -11.49
C GLU A 53 -0.86 -10.02 -11.76
N LYS A 54 0.35 -9.84 -11.21
CA LYS A 54 1.46 -10.79 -11.40
C LYS A 54 1.33 -12.06 -10.57
N TRP A 55 0.77 -11.98 -9.37
CA TRP A 55 0.83 -13.06 -8.38
C TRP A 55 -0.54 -13.52 -7.85
N GLY A 56 -1.63 -12.87 -8.26
CA GLY A 56 -3.01 -13.21 -7.89
C GLY A 56 -3.55 -12.50 -6.63
N PRO A 57 -4.87 -12.55 -6.40
CA PRO A 57 -5.54 -11.83 -5.30
C PRO A 57 -5.27 -12.43 -3.90
N GLN A 58 -4.68 -13.63 -3.82
CA GLN A 58 -4.27 -14.25 -2.55
C GLN A 58 -2.92 -13.72 -2.03
N VAL A 59 -2.27 -12.82 -2.76
CA VAL A 59 -1.02 -12.21 -2.31
C VAL A 59 -1.30 -11.34 -1.11
N ARG A 60 -0.97 -11.90 0.06
CA ARG A 60 -0.96 -11.20 1.32
C ARG A 60 0.50 -10.94 1.68
N HIS A 61 0.75 -9.78 2.27
CA HIS A 61 2.03 -9.51 2.88
C HIS A 61 2.18 -10.44 4.09
N VAL A 62 2.93 -11.52 3.95
CA VAL A 62 3.30 -12.38 5.08
C VAL A 62 4.37 -11.64 5.87
N ASN A 63 4.06 -11.22 7.09
CA ASN A 63 5.08 -10.68 7.98
C ASN A 63 6.05 -11.82 8.34
N THR A 64 7.21 -11.84 7.71
CA THR A 64 8.26 -12.85 7.93
C THR A 64 9.23 -12.46 9.04
N ARG A 65 9.01 -11.35 9.73
CA ARG A 65 9.84 -10.96 10.88
C ARG A 65 9.34 -11.72 12.12
N PRO A 66 10.14 -12.60 12.72
CA PRO A 66 9.78 -13.31 13.95
C PRO A 66 9.61 -12.34 15.13
#